data_AF-A0A933JS09-F1
#
_entry.id   AF-A0A933JS09-F1
#
_cell.length_a   1.000
_cell.length_b   1.000
_cell.length_c   1.000
_cell.angle_alpha   90.00
_cell.angle_beta   90.00
_cell.angle_gamma   90.00
#
_symmetry.space_group_name_H-M   'P 1'
#
loop_
_entity.id
_entity.type
_entity.pdbx_description
1 polymer ?
#
loop_
_entity_poly.entity_id
_entity_poly.type
_entity_poly.pdbx_seq_one_letter_code
_entity_poly.pdbx_strand_id
1 'polypeptide(L)'
;MVLGVGPKVESPQTQRAEISASAEATKRGDAPDKLEPSPKGALVQGVGTVGHVDADGTLRGDVIVKTADDVKKLSASGAKRITGRLIVANTELFHLEGLAKIESAGAVELRGNKRLALLGGLRGLKHVDKDVRIRENAALETTTGLSNLERVGGRLEVAKNGTLSKVEGLEKLDSIGGDLEISDNPSLGDVALPSLRKTGGSVSVSGNPALVAMDAPKLEEVGGRESRGDVSVDDNDRIEKLQLSKLKKVEGNLILSEGRLTDLEGLREVTTVSGSMRVVRQERLESMRGAGSLEVVGADLELSENQALSTLEGLHSLREIRGNLVSLQNPNLPEPAVQDLKTRVAVYGSVISPG
;
A
#
# COMPACT_ATOMS: atom_id res chain seq x y z
N MET A 1 -15.54 70.71 31.10
CA MET A 1 -14.20 70.40 31.63
C MET A 1 -14.11 68.90 31.87
N VAL A 2 -13.14 68.24 31.21
CA VAL A 2 -12.41 67.00 31.64
C VAL A 2 -13.26 65.72 31.80
N LEU A 3 -13.32 64.83 30.80
CA LEU A 3 -12.39 63.73 30.40
C LEU A 3 -12.58 62.41 31.17
N GLY A 4 -12.72 61.31 30.42
CA GLY A 4 -12.56 59.92 30.87
C GLY A 4 -12.94 58.91 29.78
N VAL A 5 -11.98 58.11 29.31
CA VAL A 5 -11.97 57.37 28.03
C VAL A 5 -11.96 55.85 28.27
N GLY A 6 -12.66 55.09 27.42
CA GLY A 6 -12.32 53.71 26.99
C GLY A 6 -13.39 52.62 27.24
N PRO A 7 -13.39 51.49 26.50
CA PRO A 7 -13.00 51.29 25.10
C PRO A 7 -14.08 50.56 24.24
N LYS A 8 -13.81 50.51 22.93
CA LYS A 8 -14.53 49.84 21.84
C LYS A 8 -14.86 48.36 22.09
N VAL A 9 -16.00 47.90 21.59
CA VAL A 9 -16.22 46.50 21.19
C VAL A 9 -16.79 46.47 19.78
N GLU A 10 -16.05 45.81 18.88
CA GLU A 10 -16.35 45.57 17.47
C GLU A 10 -17.27 44.35 17.27
N SER A 11 -17.94 44.32 16.13
CA SER A 11 -18.89 43.31 15.65
C SER A 11 -18.30 41.91 15.42
N PRO A 12 -19.08 40.82 15.57
CA PRO A 12 -18.62 39.48 15.19
C PRO A 12 -18.88 39.19 13.71
N GLN A 13 -17.81 38.87 12.96
CA GLN A 13 -17.85 38.09 11.72
C GLN A 13 -17.57 36.61 12.04
N THR A 14 -18.40 35.75 11.45
CA THR A 14 -18.10 34.43 10.84
C THR A 14 -17.10 33.49 11.52
N GLN A 15 -17.58 32.33 11.98
CA GLN A 15 -16.78 31.11 11.93
C GLN A 15 -17.65 29.86 11.78
N ARG A 16 -17.36 29.12 10.70
CA ARG A 16 -17.88 27.80 10.36
C ARG A 16 -17.51 26.80 11.45
N ALA A 17 -18.48 26.00 11.87
CA ALA A 17 -18.28 24.86 12.75
C ALA A 17 -17.49 23.76 12.03
N GLU A 18 -16.38 23.37 12.64
CA GLU A 18 -15.61 22.16 12.34
C GLU A 18 -16.47 20.93 12.69
N ILE A 19 -16.64 20.01 11.73
CA ILE A 19 -17.09 18.65 11.99
C ILE A 19 -15.85 17.78 11.79
N SER A 20 -15.13 17.51 12.88
CA SER A 20 -14.13 16.44 12.95
C SER A 20 -14.72 15.31 13.79
N ALA A 21 -15.09 14.21 13.14
CA ALA A 21 -15.44 12.96 13.81
C ALA A 21 -15.46 11.81 12.78
N SER A 22 -14.29 11.23 12.50
CA SER A 22 -14.10 9.79 12.25
C SER A 22 -12.62 9.54 11.92
N ALA A 23 -11.76 9.75 12.91
CA ALA A 23 -10.37 9.30 12.88
C ALA A 23 -10.18 8.28 14.01
N GLU A 24 -10.73 7.08 13.83
CA GLU A 24 -10.43 5.92 14.67
C GLU A 24 -10.11 4.71 13.79
N ALA A 25 -8.80 4.57 13.53
CA ALA A 25 -8.01 3.47 12.96
C ALA A 25 -7.08 4.07 11.89
N THR A 26 -5.85 4.53 12.18
CA THR A 26 -4.72 3.65 12.49
C THR A 26 -3.59 4.49 13.11
N LYS A 27 -3.63 4.69 14.43
CA LYS A 27 -2.42 5.06 15.20
C LYS A 27 -1.84 3.79 15.84
N ARG A 28 -1.29 2.91 15.01
CA ARG A 28 -0.11 2.15 15.41
C ARG A 28 1.07 2.85 14.75
N GLY A 29 1.56 3.90 15.40
CA GLY A 29 2.92 4.32 15.15
C GLY A 29 3.81 3.16 15.58
N ASP A 30 4.48 2.53 14.63
CA ASP A 30 5.63 1.68 14.91
C ASP A 30 6.61 2.54 15.71
N ALA A 31 6.65 2.30 17.02
CA ALA A 31 7.83 2.61 17.81
C ALA A 31 9.03 1.97 17.09
N PRO A 32 10.24 2.57 17.11
CA PRO A 32 11.42 1.90 16.58
C PRO A 32 11.53 0.54 17.27
N ASP A 33 11.37 -0.51 16.49
CA ASP A 33 11.45 -1.91 16.92
C ASP A 33 12.81 -2.10 17.63
N LYS A 34 12.79 -1.94 18.95
CA LYS A 34 13.87 -2.39 19.81
C LYS A 34 13.85 -3.89 19.67
N LEU A 35 14.84 -4.44 18.97
CA LEU A 35 15.12 -5.87 18.95
C LEU A 35 15.16 -6.39 20.40
N GLU A 36 14.04 -6.87 20.92
CA GLU A 36 14.06 -7.82 22.02
C GLU A 36 14.40 -9.19 21.42
N PRO A 37 15.46 -9.86 21.90
CA PRO A 37 15.85 -11.15 21.36
C PRO A 37 14.75 -12.19 21.63
N SER A 38 14.27 -12.82 20.57
CA SER A 38 13.34 -13.95 20.65
C SER A 38 13.83 -15.05 21.61
N PRO A 39 12.94 -15.78 22.31
CA PRO A 39 13.35 -16.81 23.24
C PRO A 39 13.95 -18.01 22.49
N LYS A 40 15.26 -18.23 22.68
CA LYS A 40 16.02 -19.48 22.45
C LYS A 40 15.71 -20.26 21.16
N GLY A 41 16.19 -19.73 20.04
CA GLY A 41 16.69 -20.49 18.89
C GLY A 41 17.93 -19.76 18.40
N ALA A 42 19.08 -20.46 18.31
CA ALA A 42 20.42 -19.89 18.17
C ALA A 42 20.51 -18.59 17.31
N LEU A 43 20.74 -17.46 17.98
CA LEU A 43 21.21 -16.25 17.33
C LEU A 43 22.67 -16.49 16.91
N VAL A 44 22.93 -16.66 15.62
CA VAL A 44 24.31 -16.54 15.10
C VAL A 44 24.63 -15.06 15.02
N GLN A 45 24.94 -14.45 16.17
CA GLN A 45 25.47 -13.10 16.21
C GLN A 45 26.93 -13.12 15.74
N GLY A 46 27.15 -12.48 14.59
CA GLY A 46 28.47 -12.27 13.99
C GLY A 46 28.83 -13.40 13.02
N VAL A 47 28.97 -13.07 11.73
CA VAL A 47 29.48 -14.03 10.74
C VAL A 47 31.00 -14.16 10.91
N GLY A 48 31.40 -14.84 11.97
CA GLY A 48 32.64 -15.62 12.00
C GLY A 48 32.46 -16.98 11.31
N THR A 49 31.24 -17.51 11.24
CA THR A 49 30.93 -18.74 10.50
C THR A 49 29.58 -18.58 9.84
N VAL A 50 29.50 -18.79 8.53
CA VAL A 50 28.24 -19.23 7.94
C VAL A 50 27.88 -20.52 8.68
N GLY A 51 26.67 -20.62 9.20
CA GLY A 51 26.23 -21.86 9.86
C GLY A 51 26.45 -23.08 8.95
N HIS A 52 26.38 -24.28 9.51
CA HIS A 52 26.47 -25.49 8.70
C HIS A 52 25.46 -25.43 7.54
N VAL A 53 25.96 -25.55 6.31
CA VAL A 53 25.13 -25.71 5.12
C VAL A 53 24.94 -27.21 4.90
N ASP A 54 23.70 -27.66 4.99
CA ASP A 54 23.33 -29.05 4.75
C ASP A 54 23.67 -29.44 3.28
N ALA A 55 23.82 -30.73 3.01
CA ALA A 55 24.23 -31.22 1.68
C ALA A 55 23.27 -30.80 0.54
N ASP A 56 22.02 -30.46 0.86
CA ASP A 56 21.02 -29.95 -0.07
C ASP A 56 21.14 -28.43 -0.34
N GLY A 57 22.12 -27.75 0.27
CA GLY A 57 22.30 -26.31 0.20
C GLY A 57 21.48 -25.51 1.23
N THR A 58 20.93 -26.16 2.26
CA THR A 58 20.14 -25.49 3.30
C THR A 58 21.02 -24.93 4.41
N LEU A 59 20.92 -23.62 4.62
CA LEU A 59 21.49 -22.91 5.75
C LEU A 59 20.40 -22.72 6.83
N ARG A 60 20.66 -23.24 8.03
CA ARG A 60 19.71 -23.19 9.14
C ARG A 60 19.84 -21.90 9.96
N GLY A 61 18.71 -21.34 10.37
CA GLY A 61 18.65 -20.12 11.18
C GLY A 61 18.72 -18.83 10.38
N ASP A 62 18.83 -17.73 11.11
CA ASP A 62 18.94 -16.37 10.57
C ASP A 62 20.36 -16.10 10.07
N VAL A 63 20.48 -15.26 9.03
CA VAL A 63 21.72 -14.83 8.41
C VAL A 63 21.76 -13.31 8.42
N ILE A 64 22.80 -12.74 9.03
CA ILE A 64 22.99 -11.29 9.10
C ILE A 64 24.19 -10.91 8.23
N VAL A 65 23.96 -10.07 7.22
CA VAL A 65 24.99 -9.52 6.34
C VAL A 65 25.26 -8.08 6.77
N LYS A 66 26.48 -7.79 7.25
CA LYS A 66 26.89 -6.44 7.66
C LYS A 66 27.93 -5.82 6.73
N THR A 67 28.70 -6.66 6.04
CA THR A 67 29.88 -6.26 5.27
C THR A 67 29.97 -7.00 3.93
N ALA A 68 30.83 -6.51 3.04
CA ALA A 68 31.09 -7.18 1.76
C ALA A 68 31.74 -8.56 1.96
N ASP A 69 32.48 -8.77 3.04
CA ASP A 69 33.06 -10.07 3.35
C ASP A 69 32.00 -11.06 3.83
N ASP A 70 30.93 -10.61 4.48
CA ASP A 70 29.78 -11.48 4.81
C ASP A 70 29.09 -11.97 3.54
N VAL A 71 28.93 -11.11 2.54
CA VAL A 71 28.41 -11.47 1.21
C VAL A 71 29.29 -12.53 0.56
N LYS A 72 30.62 -12.36 0.57
CA LYS A 72 31.57 -13.35 0.02
C LYS A 72 31.48 -14.69 0.76
N LYS A 73 31.44 -14.67 2.10
CA LYS A 73 31.32 -15.89 2.92
C LYS A 73 30.03 -16.64 2.61
N LEU A 74 28.90 -15.94 2.56
CA LEU A 74 27.61 -16.55 2.21
C LEU A 74 27.62 -17.09 0.78
N SER A 75 28.19 -16.36 -0.17
CA SER A 75 28.33 -16.81 -1.57
C SER A 75 29.18 -18.09 -1.70
N ALA A 76 30.26 -18.18 -0.92
CA ALA A 76 31.19 -19.31 -0.90
C ALA A 76 30.63 -20.53 -0.15
N SER A 77 29.63 -20.34 0.73
CA SER A 77 29.04 -21.42 1.53
C SER A 77 28.28 -22.47 0.71
N GLY A 78 27.90 -22.15 -0.53
CA GLY A 78 27.06 -23.01 -1.35
C GLY A 78 25.58 -23.01 -0.95
N ALA A 79 25.18 -22.18 0.03
CA ALA A 79 23.79 -22.05 0.43
C ALA A 79 22.90 -21.64 -0.76
N LYS A 80 21.75 -22.30 -0.84
CA LYS A 80 20.65 -22.00 -1.76
C LYS A 80 19.37 -21.64 -1.03
N ARG A 81 19.21 -22.11 0.20
CA ARG A 81 18.03 -21.86 1.04
C ARG A 81 18.46 -21.38 2.41
N ILE A 82 17.84 -20.33 2.91
CA ILE A 82 17.98 -19.88 4.30
C ILE A 82 16.65 -20.18 5.01
N THR A 83 16.66 -21.02 6.04
CA THR A 83 15.41 -21.35 6.76
C THR A 83 14.89 -20.22 7.63
N GLY A 84 15.80 -19.35 8.12
CA GLY A 84 15.46 -18.15 8.87
C GLY A 84 15.47 -16.90 7.99
N ARG A 85 15.71 -15.75 8.63
CA ARG A 85 15.73 -14.44 7.98
C ARG A 85 17.07 -14.17 7.30
N LEU A 86 17.05 -13.61 6.10
CA LEU A 86 18.19 -12.91 5.51
C LEU A 86 18.09 -11.43 5.89
N ILE A 87 18.97 -10.96 6.76
CA ILE A 87 18.95 -9.61 7.33
C ILE A 87 20.14 -8.82 6.81
N VAL A 88 19.87 -7.73 6.09
CA VAL A 88 20.86 -6.71 5.73
C VAL A 88 20.38 -5.40 6.33
N ALA A 89 20.95 -5.01 7.46
CA ALA A 89 20.47 -3.85 8.20
C ALA A 89 21.59 -2.92 8.66
N ASN A 90 21.38 -1.61 8.45
CA ASN A 90 22.29 -0.54 8.87
C ASN A 90 23.73 -0.75 8.37
N THR A 91 23.89 -1.11 7.09
CA THR A 91 25.19 -1.38 6.48
C THR A 91 25.64 -0.26 5.54
N GLU A 92 26.94 -0.25 5.25
CA GLU A 92 27.58 0.60 4.24
C GLU A 92 27.68 -0.09 2.86
N LEU A 93 26.97 -1.20 2.68
CA LEU A 93 26.96 -1.94 1.41
C LEU A 93 26.31 -1.11 0.32
N PHE A 94 26.94 -1.10 -0.86
CA PHE A 94 26.36 -0.48 -2.05
C PHE A 94 25.45 -1.43 -2.83
N HIS A 95 25.78 -2.72 -2.83
CA HIS A 95 25.07 -3.77 -3.54
C HIS A 95 25.13 -5.10 -2.77
N LEU A 96 24.30 -6.07 -3.19
CA LEU A 96 24.29 -7.44 -2.67
C LEU A 96 24.89 -8.48 -3.63
N GLU A 97 25.60 -8.05 -4.68
CA GLU A 97 26.18 -8.96 -5.67
C GLU A 97 26.99 -10.09 -5.02
N GLY A 98 26.73 -11.32 -5.47
CA GLY A 98 27.29 -12.54 -4.87
C GLY A 98 26.23 -13.42 -4.19
N LEU A 99 25.06 -12.88 -3.86
CA LEU A 99 23.96 -13.63 -3.22
C LEU A 99 23.02 -14.35 -4.20
N ALA A 100 23.30 -14.33 -5.50
CA ALA A 100 22.38 -14.81 -6.53
C ALA A 100 22.12 -16.33 -6.51
N LYS A 101 22.83 -17.09 -5.67
CA LYS A 101 22.58 -18.52 -5.45
C LYS A 101 21.48 -18.76 -4.41
N ILE A 102 21.11 -17.76 -3.62
CA ILE A 102 20.03 -17.88 -2.64
C ILE A 102 18.69 -17.84 -3.40
N GLU A 103 18.00 -18.97 -3.41
CA GLU A 103 16.73 -19.19 -4.10
C GLU A 103 15.53 -19.07 -3.16
N SER A 104 15.73 -19.28 -1.85
CA SER A 104 14.66 -19.10 -0.86
C SER A 104 15.18 -18.64 0.50
N ALA A 105 14.33 -17.91 1.22
CA ALA A 105 14.57 -17.45 2.57
C ALA A 105 13.31 -17.58 3.43
N GLY A 106 13.47 -17.78 4.74
CA GLY A 106 12.36 -17.74 5.69
C GLY A 106 11.72 -16.35 5.75
N ALA A 107 12.53 -15.29 5.78
CA ALA A 107 12.11 -13.91 5.55
C ALA A 107 13.28 -13.10 4.95
N VAL A 108 13.01 -11.93 4.38
CA VAL A 108 14.05 -10.99 3.92
C VAL A 108 13.81 -9.63 4.56
N GLU A 109 14.84 -9.08 5.19
CA GLU A 109 14.81 -7.75 5.81
C GLU A 109 15.99 -6.91 5.29
N LEU A 110 15.69 -5.90 4.49
CA LEU A 110 16.63 -4.89 4.00
C LEU A 110 16.28 -3.54 4.63
N ARG A 111 16.98 -3.14 5.70
CA ARG A 111 16.60 -1.97 6.49
C ARG A 111 17.73 -0.98 6.76
N GLY A 112 17.49 0.32 6.55
CA GLY A 112 18.41 1.37 7.02
C GLY A 112 19.77 1.38 6.32
N ASN A 113 19.90 0.77 5.14
CA ASN A 113 21.16 0.73 4.41
C ASN A 113 21.30 1.99 3.55
N LYS A 114 21.97 3.01 4.08
CA LYS A 114 22.04 4.34 3.46
C LYS A 114 22.70 4.36 2.08
N ARG A 115 23.56 3.38 1.78
CA ARG A 115 24.30 3.30 0.51
C ARG A 115 23.80 2.21 -0.43
N LEU A 116 22.87 1.36 0.00
CA LEU A 116 22.43 0.22 -0.79
C LEU A 116 21.56 0.72 -1.95
N ALA A 117 22.13 0.72 -3.15
CA ALA A 117 21.49 1.19 -4.36
C ALA A 117 20.94 0.04 -5.21
N LEU A 118 21.56 -1.15 -5.11
CA LEU A 118 21.30 -2.26 -6.04
C LEU A 118 20.99 -3.57 -5.33
N LEU A 119 19.85 -4.18 -5.69
CA LEU A 119 19.42 -5.49 -5.20
C LEU A 119 19.81 -6.65 -6.10
N GLY A 120 20.63 -6.44 -7.14
CA GLY A 120 20.95 -7.47 -8.15
C GLY A 120 21.50 -8.79 -7.60
N GLY A 121 22.04 -8.77 -6.37
CA GLY A 121 22.39 -9.96 -5.61
C GLY A 121 21.24 -10.91 -5.30
N LEU A 122 20.00 -10.42 -5.23
CA LEU A 122 18.81 -11.19 -4.87
C LEU A 122 18.11 -11.82 -6.08
N ARG A 123 18.66 -11.68 -7.29
CA ARG A 123 18.04 -12.19 -8.53
C ARG A 123 17.77 -13.70 -8.55
N GLY A 124 18.39 -14.46 -7.66
CA GLY A 124 18.15 -15.89 -7.50
C GLY A 124 16.88 -16.21 -6.70
N LEU A 125 16.40 -15.27 -5.89
CA LEU A 125 15.34 -15.46 -4.92
C LEU A 125 14.00 -15.70 -5.62
N LYS A 126 13.40 -16.87 -5.38
CA LYS A 126 12.12 -17.29 -5.95
C LYS A 126 11.00 -17.31 -4.92
N HIS A 127 11.32 -17.70 -3.69
CA HIS A 127 10.31 -17.86 -2.64
C HIS A 127 10.79 -17.28 -1.31
N VAL A 128 9.90 -16.55 -0.65
CA VAL A 128 10.09 -16.13 0.74
C VAL A 128 8.92 -16.66 1.56
N ASP A 129 9.20 -17.42 2.61
CA ASP A 129 8.15 -18.13 3.35
C ASP A 129 7.29 -17.21 4.22
N LYS A 130 7.89 -16.13 4.72
CA LYS A 130 7.23 -15.09 5.50
C LYS A 130 7.38 -13.75 4.78
N ASP A 131 7.89 -12.75 5.47
CA ASP A 131 7.85 -11.37 5.00
C ASP A 131 9.07 -11.00 4.15
N VAL A 132 8.85 -10.07 3.22
CA VAL A 132 9.90 -9.29 2.55
C VAL A 132 9.71 -7.85 2.97
N ARG A 133 10.68 -7.29 3.69
CA ARG A 133 10.68 -5.89 4.13
C ARG A 133 11.86 -5.15 3.52
N ILE A 134 11.58 -4.08 2.78
CA ILE A 134 12.57 -3.19 2.16
C ILE A 134 12.28 -1.78 2.65
N ARG A 135 12.94 -1.38 3.75
CA ARG A 135 12.65 -0.12 4.43
C ARG A 135 13.87 0.77 4.62
N GLU A 136 13.70 2.08 4.53
CA GLU A 136 14.74 3.04 4.94
C GLU A 136 16.08 2.87 4.18
N ASN A 137 16.06 2.39 2.94
CA ASN A 137 17.26 2.30 2.09
C ASN A 137 17.32 3.54 1.21
N ALA A 138 17.91 4.61 1.75
CA ALA A 138 17.85 5.96 1.18
C ALA A 138 18.48 6.13 -0.21
N ALA A 139 19.31 5.19 -0.66
CA ALA A 139 19.95 5.19 -1.98
C ALA A 139 19.36 4.16 -2.95
N LEU A 140 18.36 3.36 -2.53
CA LEU A 140 17.76 2.33 -3.37
C LEU A 140 16.96 2.98 -4.50
N GLU A 141 17.28 2.64 -5.75
CA GLU A 141 16.65 3.27 -6.92
C GLU A 141 15.44 2.49 -7.45
N THR A 142 15.55 1.15 -7.46
CA THR A 142 14.51 0.23 -7.97
C THR A 142 14.56 -1.13 -7.26
N THR A 143 13.50 -1.94 -7.41
CA THR A 143 13.44 -3.32 -6.89
C THR A 143 13.84 -4.41 -7.90
N THR A 144 14.45 -4.05 -9.04
CA THR A 144 14.84 -4.95 -10.17
C THR A 144 15.57 -6.25 -9.80
N GLY A 145 16.26 -6.28 -8.66
CA GLY A 145 16.91 -7.46 -8.11
C GLY A 145 15.96 -8.61 -7.71
N LEU A 146 14.65 -8.41 -7.71
CA LEU A 146 13.66 -9.41 -7.29
C LEU A 146 12.91 -10.08 -8.46
N SER A 147 13.40 -9.93 -9.70
CA SER A 147 12.68 -10.34 -10.94
C SER A 147 12.32 -11.82 -11.04
N ASN A 148 12.90 -12.69 -10.20
CA ASN A 148 12.54 -14.10 -10.12
C ASN A 148 11.66 -14.45 -8.91
N LEU A 149 11.30 -13.49 -8.06
CA LEU A 149 10.46 -13.71 -6.90
C LEU A 149 9.04 -14.07 -7.35
N GLU A 150 8.62 -15.28 -7.05
CA GLU A 150 7.33 -15.85 -7.46
C GLU A 150 6.30 -15.77 -6.33
N ARG A 151 6.74 -15.88 -5.07
CA ARG A 151 5.85 -15.93 -3.90
C ARG A 151 6.47 -15.29 -2.66
N VAL A 152 5.67 -14.49 -1.96
CA VAL A 152 5.90 -14.05 -0.58
C VAL A 152 4.81 -14.67 0.29
N GLY A 153 5.16 -15.43 1.32
CA GLY A 153 4.17 -16.11 2.16
C GLY A 153 3.54 -15.22 3.24
N GLY A 154 4.18 -14.12 3.60
CA GLY A 154 3.68 -13.10 4.52
C GLY A 154 3.49 -11.76 3.82
N ARG A 155 3.90 -10.68 4.50
CA ARG A 155 3.83 -9.30 3.99
C ARG A 155 4.94 -9.00 2.98
N LEU A 156 4.60 -8.27 1.92
CA LEU A 156 5.58 -7.53 1.11
C LEU A 156 5.48 -6.05 1.47
N GLU A 157 6.55 -5.50 2.04
CA GLU A 157 6.62 -4.12 2.50
C GLU A 157 7.77 -3.38 1.81
N VAL A 158 7.47 -2.26 1.16
CA VAL A 158 8.43 -1.36 0.52
C VAL A 158 8.17 0.05 1.03
N ALA A 159 8.94 0.51 2.01
CA ALA A 159 8.63 1.78 2.66
C ALA A 159 9.83 2.69 2.95
N LYS A 160 9.63 4.01 2.93
CA LYS A 160 10.66 4.98 3.35
C LYS A 160 11.97 4.88 2.55
N ASN A 161 11.92 4.51 1.27
CA ASN A 161 13.09 4.47 0.40
C ASN A 161 13.13 5.76 -0.44
N GLY A 162 13.83 6.78 0.08
CA GLY A 162 13.75 8.16 -0.42
C GLY A 162 14.02 8.35 -1.93
N THR A 163 14.93 7.57 -2.52
CA THR A 163 15.30 7.63 -3.94
C THR A 163 14.58 6.61 -4.82
N LEU A 164 13.77 5.73 -4.22
CA LEU A 164 13.12 4.66 -4.96
C LEU A 164 12.15 5.27 -5.95
N SER A 165 12.45 5.12 -7.24
CA SER A 165 11.68 5.72 -8.32
C SER A 165 10.64 4.77 -8.91
N LYS A 166 10.87 3.46 -8.78
CA LYS A 166 9.99 2.41 -9.30
C LYS A 166 9.99 1.17 -8.42
N VAL A 167 8.80 0.60 -8.23
CA VAL A 167 8.64 -0.80 -7.83
C VAL A 167 8.47 -1.62 -9.11
N GLU A 168 9.59 -2.16 -9.60
CA GLU A 168 9.70 -3.02 -10.79
C GLU A 168 10.57 -4.25 -10.47
N GLY A 169 10.75 -5.20 -11.38
CA GLY A 169 11.45 -6.44 -11.02
C GLY A 169 10.62 -7.37 -10.16
N LEU A 170 9.29 -7.29 -10.23
CA LEU A 170 8.37 -8.23 -9.57
C LEU A 170 7.49 -8.91 -10.64
N GLU A 171 8.02 -9.12 -11.84
CA GLU A 171 7.27 -9.58 -13.00
C GLU A 171 6.73 -11.00 -12.85
N LYS A 172 7.34 -11.80 -11.97
CA LYS A 172 6.92 -13.17 -11.67
C LYS A 172 6.14 -13.32 -10.36
N LEU A 173 6.02 -12.24 -9.57
CA LEU A 173 5.36 -12.30 -8.28
C LEU A 173 3.87 -12.61 -8.51
N ASP A 174 3.46 -13.83 -8.19
CA ASP A 174 2.12 -14.34 -8.41
C ASP A 174 1.22 -14.13 -7.18
N SER A 175 1.79 -14.30 -5.99
CA SER A 175 1.02 -14.20 -4.74
C SER A 175 1.79 -13.66 -3.55
N ILE A 176 1.07 -12.92 -2.72
CA ILE A 176 1.48 -12.46 -1.39
C ILE A 176 0.51 -13.07 -0.38
N GLY A 177 1.02 -13.75 0.64
CA GLY A 177 0.17 -14.43 1.63
C GLY A 177 -0.42 -13.50 2.69
N GLY A 178 0.18 -12.33 2.90
CA GLY A 178 -0.32 -11.26 3.77
C GLY A 178 -0.54 -9.96 3.01
N ASP A 179 -0.18 -8.84 3.65
CA ASP A 179 -0.39 -7.51 3.11
C ASP A 179 0.64 -7.15 2.02
N LEU A 180 0.21 -6.36 1.04
CA LEU A 180 1.08 -5.56 0.19
C LEU A 180 1.07 -4.12 0.72
N GLU A 181 2.22 -3.62 1.15
CA GLU A 181 2.38 -2.28 1.72
C GLU A 181 3.49 -1.53 0.98
N ILE A 182 3.12 -0.43 0.30
CA ILE A 182 4.07 0.45 -0.39
C ILE A 182 3.85 1.87 0.12
N SER A 183 4.74 2.35 1.00
CA SER A 183 4.49 3.60 1.70
C SER A 183 5.69 4.54 1.88
N ASP A 184 5.42 5.84 1.97
CA ASP A 184 6.44 6.86 2.27
C ASP A 184 7.65 6.83 1.31
N ASN A 185 7.45 6.54 0.01
CA ASN A 185 8.52 6.58 -0.99
C ASN A 185 8.38 7.86 -1.85
N PRO A 186 8.97 9.00 -1.44
CA PRO A 186 8.66 10.31 -2.03
C PRO A 186 9.05 10.45 -3.51
N SER A 187 9.99 9.64 -4.01
CA SER A 187 10.40 9.66 -5.43
C SER A 187 9.67 8.62 -6.28
N LEU A 188 8.83 7.78 -5.70
CA LEU A 188 8.23 6.63 -6.37
C LEU A 188 7.20 7.08 -7.38
N GLY A 189 7.51 6.92 -8.67
CA GLY A 189 6.65 7.34 -9.78
C GLY A 189 5.76 6.25 -10.34
N ASP A 190 6.13 4.98 -10.17
CA ASP A 190 5.44 3.85 -10.80
C ASP A 190 5.54 2.57 -9.95
N VAL A 191 4.43 1.86 -9.84
CA VAL A 191 4.34 0.52 -9.22
C VAL A 191 3.82 -0.48 -10.25
N ALA A 192 4.64 -1.48 -10.60
CA ALA A 192 4.30 -2.50 -11.58
C ALA A 192 4.35 -3.91 -10.97
N LEU A 193 3.18 -4.56 -10.91
CA LEU A 193 2.95 -5.91 -10.39
C LEU A 193 2.17 -6.76 -11.43
N PRO A 194 2.72 -6.94 -12.64
CA PRO A 194 1.97 -7.43 -13.81
C PRO A 194 1.49 -8.89 -13.73
N SER A 195 2.01 -9.65 -12.77
CA SER A 195 1.64 -11.05 -12.54
C SER A 195 0.94 -11.30 -11.22
N LEU A 196 0.82 -10.29 -10.34
CA LEU A 196 0.22 -10.48 -9.02
C LEU A 196 -1.26 -10.82 -9.19
N ARG A 197 -1.65 -11.99 -8.69
CA ARG A 197 -3.02 -12.52 -8.76
C ARG A 197 -3.78 -12.38 -7.46
N LYS A 198 -3.08 -12.47 -6.32
CA LYS A 198 -3.74 -12.44 -5.01
C LYS A 198 -2.88 -11.90 -3.88
N THR A 199 -3.53 -11.25 -2.92
CA THR A 199 -2.99 -10.94 -1.60
C THR A 199 -3.87 -11.57 -0.52
N GLY A 200 -3.29 -12.31 0.42
CA GLY A 200 -4.03 -12.86 1.56
C GLY A 200 -4.38 -11.83 2.63
N GLY A 201 -3.78 -10.64 2.53
CA GLY A 201 -4.08 -9.45 3.32
C GLY A 201 -4.51 -8.26 2.47
N SER A 202 -4.36 -7.06 3.03
CA SER A 202 -4.75 -5.82 2.38
C SER A 202 -3.72 -5.36 1.33
N VAL A 203 -4.16 -4.53 0.39
CA VAL A 203 -3.29 -3.77 -0.51
C VAL A 203 -3.33 -2.32 -0.06
N SER A 204 -2.19 -1.77 0.36
CA SER A 204 -2.05 -0.38 0.79
C SER A 204 -0.90 0.30 0.05
N VAL A 205 -1.21 1.38 -0.65
CA VAL A 205 -0.23 2.25 -1.33
C VAL A 205 -0.46 3.67 -0.85
N SER A 206 0.47 4.22 -0.06
CA SER A 206 0.25 5.53 0.57
C SER A 206 1.48 6.39 0.82
N GLY A 207 1.32 7.72 0.85
CA GLY A 207 2.44 8.63 1.08
C GLY A 207 3.50 8.56 -0.02
N ASN A 208 3.08 8.36 -1.28
CA ASN A 208 3.97 8.36 -2.44
C ASN A 208 3.62 9.55 -3.37
N PRO A 209 3.99 10.79 -3.00
CA PRO A 209 3.55 12.00 -3.71
C PRO A 209 4.01 12.10 -5.18
N ALA A 210 5.01 11.31 -5.59
CA ALA A 210 5.45 11.24 -6.99
C ALA A 210 4.69 10.21 -7.83
N LEU A 211 3.88 9.34 -7.21
CA LEU A 211 3.29 8.18 -7.86
C LEU A 211 2.29 8.60 -8.91
N VAL A 212 2.49 8.18 -10.16
CA VAL A 212 1.60 8.50 -11.28
C VAL A 212 0.72 7.30 -11.64
N ALA A 213 1.25 6.09 -11.49
CA ALA A 213 0.52 4.88 -11.84
C ALA A 213 0.80 3.70 -10.89
N MET A 214 -0.26 2.93 -10.62
CA MET A 214 -0.18 1.62 -10.00
C MET A 214 -0.83 0.57 -10.91
N ASP A 215 -0.07 -0.44 -11.31
CA ASP A 215 -0.50 -1.48 -12.23
C ASP A 215 -0.40 -2.88 -11.61
N ALA A 216 -1.54 -3.49 -11.31
CA ALA A 216 -1.69 -4.89 -10.89
C ALA A 216 -2.89 -5.51 -11.64
N PRO A 217 -2.80 -5.64 -12.97
CA PRO A 217 -3.97 -5.86 -13.83
C PRO A 217 -4.52 -7.28 -13.75
N LYS A 218 -3.77 -8.21 -13.14
CA LYS A 218 -4.16 -9.61 -12.91
C LYS A 218 -4.63 -9.87 -11.47
N LEU A 219 -4.66 -8.85 -10.61
CA LEU A 219 -5.08 -9.01 -9.23
C LEU A 219 -6.57 -9.36 -9.20
N GLU A 220 -6.88 -10.58 -8.76
CA GLU A 220 -8.23 -11.15 -8.75
C GLU A 220 -8.81 -11.17 -7.32
N GLU A 221 -7.97 -11.31 -6.30
CA GLU A 221 -8.36 -11.51 -4.91
C GLU A 221 -7.52 -10.65 -3.96
N VAL A 222 -8.19 -9.92 -3.05
CA VAL A 222 -7.57 -9.17 -1.94
C VAL A 222 -8.28 -9.58 -0.66
N GLY A 223 -7.51 -10.03 0.32
CA GLY A 223 -8.00 -10.52 1.61
C GLY A 223 -7.84 -12.04 1.76
N GLY A 224 -8.18 -12.52 2.94
CA GLY A 224 -7.97 -13.93 3.29
C GLY A 224 -8.59 -14.27 4.64
N ARG A 225 -8.21 -15.44 5.19
CA ARG A 225 -8.81 -15.94 6.44
C ARG A 225 -8.58 -15.01 7.64
N GLU A 226 -7.48 -14.25 7.63
CA GLU A 226 -7.02 -13.46 8.77
C GLU A 226 -7.15 -11.94 8.58
N SER A 227 -7.48 -11.48 7.37
CA SER A 227 -7.66 -10.07 7.05
C SER A 227 -8.85 -9.86 6.12
N ARG A 228 -9.62 -8.81 6.38
CA ARG A 228 -10.75 -8.43 5.52
C ARG A 228 -10.30 -7.99 4.13
N GLY A 229 -9.03 -7.70 3.87
CA GLY A 229 -8.57 -7.37 2.52
C GLY A 229 -9.05 -6.01 2.06
N ASP A 230 -8.57 -4.96 2.71
CA ASP A 230 -8.79 -3.59 2.26
C ASP A 230 -7.95 -3.31 1.00
N VAL A 231 -8.47 -2.46 0.12
CA VAL A 231 -7.70 -1.84 -0.97
C VAL A 231 -7.65 -0.34 -0.68
N SER A 232 -6.47 0.16 -0.35
CA SER A 232 -6.24 1.56 0.00
C SER A 232 -5.16 2.16 -0.89
N VAL A 233 -5.53 3.23 -1.59
CA VAL A 233 -4.65 4.09 -2.37
C VAL A 233 -4.91 5.51 -1.86
N ASP A 234 -4.06 5.96 -0.95
CA ASP A 234 -4.26 7.15 -0.12
C ASP A 234 -3.01 8.04 -0.13
N ASP A 235 -3.12 9.36 -0.06
CA ASP A 235 -1.97 10.26 -0.02
C ASP A 235 -0.95 9.99 -1.16
N ASN A 236 -1.46 9.94 -2.40
CA ASN A 236 -0.64 9.79 -3.61
C ASN A 236 -0.97 10.94 -4.57
N ASP A 237 -0.50 12.13 -4.24
CA ASP A 237 -0.80 13.43 -4.88
C ASP A 237 -0.74 13.46 -6.41
N ARG A 238 -0.05 12.53 -7.08
CA ARG A 238 0.10 12.53 -8.53
C ARG A 238 -0.56 11.35 -9.23
N ILE A 239 -1.27 10.49 -8.50
CA ILE A 239 -1.76 9.24 -9.11
C ILE A 239 -2.87 9.57 -10.09
N GLU A 240 -2.65 9.25 -11.35
CA GLU A 240 -3.60 9.47 -12.44
C GLU A 240 -4.18 8.13 -12.94
N LYS A 241 -3.47 7.02 -12.69
CA LYS A 241 -3.85 5.69 -13.19
C LYS A 241 -3.77 4.62 -12.10
N LEU A 242 -4.89 3.96 -11.86
CA LEU A 242 -4.98 2.73 -11.09
C LEU A 242 -5.42 1.60 -12.03
N GLN A 243 -4.79 0.43 -11.99
CA GLN A 243 -5.19 -0.74 -12.80
C GLN A 243 -5.29 -1.99 -11.93
N LEU A 244 -6.51 -2.33 -11.52
CA LEU A 244 -6.87 -3.54 -10.79
C LEU A 244 -7.96 -4.30 -11.56
N SER A 245 -7.83 -4.37 -12.88
CA SER A 245 -8.95 -4.64 -13.80
C SER A 245 -9.54 -6.05 -13.72
N LYS A 246 -8.95 -6.95 -12.93
CA LYS A 246 -9.45 -8.30 -12.67
C LYS A 246 -10.03 -8.48 -11.26
N LEU A 247 -9.97 -7.43 -10.44
CA LEU A 247 -10.46 -7.48 -9.08
C LEU A 247 -11.99 -7.46 -9.12
N LYS A 248 -12.61 -8.52 -8.62
CA LYS A 248 -14.07 -8.67 -8.66
C LYS A 248 -14.76 -8.22 -7.39
N LYS A 249 -14.07 -8.35 -6.27
CA LYS A 249 -14.61 -8.08 -4.94
C LYS A 249 -13.52 -7.53 -4.04
N VAL A 250 -13.90 -6.55 -3.24
CA VAL A 250 -13.13 -6.07 -2.10
C VAL A 250 -13.84 -6.60 -0.85
N GLU A 251 -13.19 -7.51 -0.13
CA GLU A 251 -13.74 -8.10 1.10
C GLU A 251 -13.76 -7.07 2.26
N GLY A 252 -12.90 -6.06 2.18
CA GLY A 252 -12.81 -4.97 3.15
C GLY A 252 -13.33 -3.65 2.58
N ASN A 253 -12.63 -2.57 2.92
CA ASN A 253 -12.88 -1.23 2.43
C ASN A 253 -12.15 -0.99 1.11
N LEU A 254 -12.76 -0.19 0.24
CA LEU A 254 -12.09 0.40 -0.92
C LEU A 254 -11.89 1.89 -0.63
N ILE A 255 -10.64 2.31 -0.49
CA ILE A 255 -10.27 3.67 -0.11
C ILE A 255 -9.41 4.27 -1.22
N LEU A 256 -9.93 5.27 -1.90
CA LEU A 256 -9.24 6.08 -2.89
C LEU A 256 -9.26 7.53 -2.40
N SER A 257 -8.17 7.97 -1.78
CA SER A 257 -8.09 9.31 -1.19
C SER A 257 -6.83 10.06 -1.62
N GLU A 258 -6.94 11.39 -1.65
CA GLU A 258 -5.80 12.30 -1.89
C GLU A 258 -5.00 11.92 -3.15
N GLY A 259 -5.64 12.07 -4.32
CA GLY A 259 -5.08 11.67 -5.60
C GLY A 259 -5.65 12.46 -6.78
N ARG A 260 -5.33 12.05 -8.01
CA ARG A 260 -5.70 12.75 -9.25
C ARG A 260 -6.27 11.81 -10.31
N LEU A 261 -6.92 10.72 -9.89
CA LEU A 261 -7.59 9.81 -10.80
C LEU A 261 -8.60 10.57 -11.66
N THR A 262 -8.66 10.26 -12.95
CA THR A 262 -9.64 10.86 -13.88
C THR A 262 -10.92 10.03 -14.00
N ASP A 263 -10.79 8.73 -13.78
CA ASP A 263 -11.86 7.74 -13.81
C ASP A 263 -11.47 6.53 -12.94
N LEU A 264 -12.36 5.54 -12.87
CA LEU A 264 -12.19 4.29 -12.14
C LEU A 264 -12.17 3.08 -13.09
N GLU A 265 -11.76 3.22 -14.36
CA GLU A 265 -11.72 2.11 -15.34
C GLU A 265 -10.83 0.95 -14.88
N GLY A 266 -9.84 1.27 -14.03
CA GLY A 266 -9.03 0.28 -13.31
C GLY A 266 -9.83 -0.68 -12.44
N LEU A 267 -11.05 -0.36 -12.06
CA LEU A 267 -11.92 -1.11 -11.15
C LEU A 267 -13.15 -1.71 -11.85
N ARG A 268 -13.15 -1.77 -13.18
CA ARG A 268 -14.31 -2.16 -14.00
C ARG A 268 -14.93 -3.53 -13.75
N GLU A 269 -14.20 -4.45 -13.10
CA GLU A 269 -14.74 -5.77 -12.74
C GLU A 269 -15.23 -5.83 -11.28
N VAL A 270 -15.04 -4.78 -10.46
CA VAL A 270 -15.45 -4.76 -9.07
C VAL A 270 -16.99 -4.70 -8.99
N THR A 271 -17.57 -5.74 -8.42
CA THR A 271 -19.03 -5.87 -8.23
C THR A 271 -19.45 -5.61 -6.80
N THR A 272 -18.60 -5.89 -5.83
CA THR A 272 -18.94 -5.77 -4.41
C THR A 272 -17.76 -5.19 -3.64
N VAL A 273 -18.06 -4.18 -2.82
CA VAL A 273 -17.22 -3.74 -1.69
C VAL A 273 -17.96 -4.13 -0.43
N SER A 274 -17.41 -5.05 0.37
CA SER A 274 -18.15 -5.58 1.54
C SER A 274 -18.09 -4.65 2.74
N GLY A 275 -17.05 -3.80 2.82
CA GLY A 275 -16.96 -2.67 3.73
C GLY A 275 -17.44 -1.36 3.09
N SER A 276 -16.81 -0.26 3.49
CA SER A 276 -17.09 1.06 2.95
C SER A 276 -16.30 1.31 1.67
N MET A 277 -16.89 2.05 0.73
CA MET A 277 -16.20 2.61 -0.42
C MET A 277 -16.05 4.12 -0.20
N ARG A 278 -14.80 4.59 -0.13
CA ARG A 278 -14.45 5.99 0.05
C ARG A 278 -13.71 6.46 -1.20
N VAL A 279 -14.28 7.41 -1.92
CA VAL A 279 -13.63 8.13 -3.03
C VAL A 279 -13.60 9.59 -2.65
N VAL A 280 -12.45 10.03 -2.14
CA VAL A 280 -12.32 11.32 -1.47
C VAL A 280 -11.16 12.11 -2.07
N ARG A 281 -11.33 13.43 -2.24
CA ARG A 281 -10.26 14.32 -2.71
C ARG A 281 -9.51 13.82 -3.95
N GLN A 282 -10.25 13.26 -4.93
CA GLN A 282 -9.70 12.98 -6.26
C GLN A 282 -9.83 14.23 -7.12
N GLU A 283 -8.73 14.97 -7.28
CA GLU A 283 -8.75 16.33 -7.86
C GLU A 283 -9.28 16.39 -9.30
N ARG A 284 -9.10 15.30 -10.06
CA ARG A 284 -9.42 15.23 -11.50
C ARG A 284 -10.54 14.25 -11.84
N LEU A 285 -11.18 13.65 -10.85
CA LEU A 285 -12.21 12.64 -11.10
C LEU A 285 -13.48 13.33 -11.58
N GLU A 286 -13.80 13.21 -12.87
CA GLU A 286 -14.95 13.90 -13.48
C GLU A 286 -16.28 13.13 -13.32
N SER A 287 -16.18 11.80 -13.24
CA SER A 287 -17.32 10.88 -13.12
C SER A 287 -16.91 9.59 -12.39
N MET A 288 -17.89 8.74 -12.09
CA MET A 288 -17.66 7.39 -11.54
C MET A 288 -17.46 6.34 -12.65
N ARG A 289 -17.12 6.76 -13.87
CA ARG A 289 -16.88 5.87 -15.02
C ARG A 289 -15.87 4.81 -14.64
N GLY A 290 -16.13 3.57 -15.04
CA GLY A 290 -15.36 2.41 -14.63
C GLY A 290 -15.88 1.72 -13.36
N ALA A 291 -16.76 2.33 -12.56
CA ALA A 291 -17.48 1.63 -11.50
C ALA A 291 -18.77 0.93 -11.99
N GLY A 292 -18.93 0.73 -13.31
CA GLY A 292 -20.15 0.25 -13.95
C GLY A 292 -20.63 -1.12 -13.50
N SER A 293 -19.72 -1.96 -13.00
CA SER A 293 -20.05 -3.29 -12.48
C SER A 293 -20.39 -3.29 -11.00
N LEU A 294 -20.18 -2.18 -10.27
CA LEU A 294 -20.39 -2.11 -8.83
C LEU A 294 -21.88 -2.23 -8.52
N GLU A 295 -22.23 -3.23 -7.73
CA GLU A 295 -23.61 -3.59 -7.39
C GLU A 295 -23.95 -3.32 -5.93
N VAL A 296 -23.00 -3.58 -5.02
CA VAL A 296 -23.23 -3.53 -3.57
C VAL A 296 -22.06 -2.85 -2.85
N VAL A 297 -22.40 -1.91 -1.96
CA VAL A 297 -21.51 -1.39 -0.92
C VAL A 297 -22.06 -1.84 0.45
N GLY A 298 -21.27 -2.64 1.16
CA GLY A 298 -21.70 -3.33 2.38
C GLY A 298 -21.70 -2.48 3.64
N ALA A 299 -21.12 -1.28 3.57
CA ALA A 299 -21.24 -0.22 4.58
C ALA A 299 -21.49 1.13 3.89
N ASP A 300 -20.67 2.15 4.13
CA ASP A 300 -20.88 3.50 3.61
C ASP A 300 -20.31 3.67 2.20
N LEU A 301 -21.04 4.40 1.34
CA LEU A 301 -20.47 4.99 0.12
C LEU A 301 -20.21 6.47 0.38
N GLU A 302 -18.94 6.86 0.43
CA GLU A 302 -18.52 8.24 0.62
C GLU A 302 -17.85 8.78 -0.65
N LEU A 303 -18.46 9.82 -1.20
CA LEU A 303 -17.94 10.63 -2.30
C LEU A 303 -17.74 12.04 -1.76
N SER A 304 -16.53 12.39 -1.30
CA SER A 304 -16.30 13.68 -0.66
C SER A 304 -15.16 14.48 -1.29
N GLU A 305 -15.30 15.80 -1.35
CA GLU A 305 -14.22 16.71 -1.73
C GLU A 305 -13.62 16.47 -3.14
N ASN A 306 -14.35 15.80 -4.04
CA ASN A 306 -13.93 15.56 -5.41
C ASN A 306 -14.29 16.79 -6.26
N GLN A 307 -13.33 17.70 -6.43
CA GLN A 307 -13.58 19.02 -7.02
C GLN A 307 -14.04 18.97 -8.47
N ALA A 308 -13.55 18.00 -9.26
CA ALA A 308 -13.92 17.83 -10.66
C ALA A 308 -15.19 17.00 -10.88
N LEU A 309 -15.69 16.32 -9.85
CA LEU A 309 -16.79 15.37 -9.99
C LEU A 309 -18.08 16.11 -10.35
N SER A 310 -18.59 15.84 -11.55
CA SER A 310 -19.74 16.55 -12.12
C SER A 310 -20.93 15.65 -12.40
N THR A 311 -20.73 14.33 -12.37
CA THR A 311 -21.77 13.33 -12.60
C THR A 311 -21.48 12.04 -11.84
N LEU A 312 -22.52 11.27 -11.55
CA LEU A 312 -22.43 9.90 -11.01
C LEU A 312 -22.57 8.83 -12.10
N GLU A 313 -22.40 9.22 -13.37
CA GLU A 313 -22.27 8.28 -14.49
C GLU A 313 -21.21 7.24 -14.15
N GLY A 314 -21.54 5.97 -14.41
CA GLY A 314 -20.72 4.82 -14.02
C GLY A 314 -21.23 4.08 -12.79
N LEU A 315 -22.17 4.60 -12.00
CA LEU A 315 -22.81 3.84 -10.90
C LEU A 315 -24.12 3.16 -11.32
N HIS A 316 -24.30 2.78 -12.59
CA HIS A 316 -25.59 2.33 -13.12
C HIS A 316 -26.04 0.95 -12.59
N SER A 317 -25.11 0.07 -12.21
CA SER A 317 -25.44 -1.26 -11.65
C SER A 317 -25.59 -1.27 -10.12
N LEU A 318 -25.24 -0.16 -9.46
CA LEU A 318 -25.31 -0.04 -8.02
C LEU A 318 -26.78 -0.15 -7.61
N ARG A 319 -27.08 -1.07 -6.71
CA ARG A 319 -28.44 -1.37 -6.24
C ARG A 319 -28.59 -1.28 -4.72
N GLU A 320 -27.50 -1.41 -3.98
CA GLU A 320 -27.53 -1.49 -2.52
C GLU A 320 -26.35 -0.77 -1.88
N ILE A 321 -26.65 0.10 -0.91
CA ILE A 321 -25.71 0.67 0.06
C ILE A 321 -26.27 0.37 1.45
N ARG A 322 -25.60 -0.50 2.21
CA ARG A 322 -26.10 -0.93 3.53
C ARG A 322 -25.89 0.09 4.63
N GLY A 323 -24.94 0.99 4.46
CA GLY A 323 -24.69 2.12 5.35
C GLY A 323 -25.24 3.42 4.77
N ASN A 324 -24.50 4.49 4.99
CA ASN A 324 -24.84 5.83 4.55
C ASN A 324 -24.38 6.07 3.10
N LEU A 325 -25.14 6.91 2.39
CA LEU A 325 -24.66 7.57 1.18
C LEU A 325 -24.22 8.98 1.57
N VAL A 326 -22.91 9.23 1.52
CA VAL A 326 -22.30 10.52 1.86
C VAL A 326 -21.77 11.16 0.59
N SER A 327 -22.28 12.34 0.25
CA SER A 327 -21.82 13.16 -0.87
C SER A 327 -21.58 14.59 -0.39
N LEU A 328 -20.38 14.90 0.08
CA LEU A 328 -20.07 16.20 0.68
C LEU A 328 -19.00 16.95 -0.11
N GLN A 329 -19.11 18.27 -0.18
CA GLN A 329 -18.06 19.14 -0.73
C GLN A 329 -17.63 18.78 -2.19
N ASN A 330 -18.56 18.32 -3.03
CA ASN A 330 -18.36 18.13 -4.47
C ASN A 330 -19.00 19.31 -5.24
N PRO A 331 -18.34 20.45 -5.39
CA PRO A 331 -18.98 21.69 -5.87
C PRO A 331 -19.53 21.62 -7.31
N ASN A 332 -18.99 20.72 -8.14
CA ASN A 332 -19.43 20.54 -9.52
C ASN A 332 -20.52 19.46 -9.68
N LEU A 333 -20.82 18.70 -8.62
CA LEU A 333 -21.82 17.64 -8.66
C LEU A 333 -23.21 18.23 -8.37
N PRO A 334 -24.15 18.22 -9.34
CA PRO A 334 -25.48 18.79 -9.11
C PRO A 334 -26.29 17.91 -8.15
N GLU A 335 -26.99 18.53 -7.21
CA GLU A 335 -27.85 17.82 -6.23
C GLU A 335 -28.85 16.84 -6.87
N PRO A 336 -29.48 17.14 -8.03
CA PRO A 336 -30.30 16.16 -8.74
C PRO A 336 -29.59 14.83 -9.07
N ALA A 337 -28.28 14.81 -9.27
CA ALA A 337 -27.54 13.56 -9.52
C ALA A 337 -27.51 12.65 -8.28
N VAL A 338 -27.38 13.24 -7.08
CA VAL A 338 -27.43 12.49 -5.81
C VAL A 338 -28.86 12.02 -5.53
N GLN A 339 -29.86 12.85 -5.82
CA GLN A 339 -31.27 12.46 -5.67
C GLN A 339 -31.66 11.34 -6.64
N ASP A 340 -31.22 11.40 -7.90
CA ASP A 340 -31.43 10.30 -8.86
C ASP A 340 -30.87 8.99 -8.33
N LEU A 341 -29.61 8.99 -7.87
CA LEU A 341 -28.97 7.81 -7.27
C LEU A 341 -29.79 7.27 -6.10
N LYS A 342 -30.23 8.15 -5.18
CA LYS A 342 -31.07 7.78 -4.04
C LYS A 342 -32.40 7.14 -4.45
N THR A 343 -33.01 7.55 -5.57
CA THR A 343 -34.29 6.97 -6.01
C THR A 343 -34.16 5.56 -6.60
N ARG A 344 -32.97 5.20 -7.13
CA ARG A 344 -32.72 3.92 -7.79
C ARG A 344 -31.89 2.92 -6.97
N VAL A 345 -31.26 3.35 -5.87
CA VAL A 345 -30.42 2.53 -4.99
C VAL A 345 -31.08 2.37 -3.62
N ALA A 346 -31.14 1.14 -3.10
CA ALA A 346 -31.57 0.90 -1.73
C ALA A 346 -30.47 1.36 -0.75
N VAL A 347 -30.68 2.50 -0.11
CA VAL A 347 -29.80 3.04 0.95
C VAL A 347 -30.46 2.78 2.30
N TYR A 348 -29.79 2.00 3.17
CA TYR A 348 -30.33 1.61 4.48
C TYR A 348 -29.94 2.56 5.62
N GLY A 349 -28.87 3.35 5.43
CA GLY A 349 -28.48 4.44 6.32
C GLY A 349 -29.04 5.79 5.89
N SER A 350 -28.36 6.86 6.33
CA SER A 350 -28.71 8.23 5.96
C SER A 350 -28.15 8.61 4.59
N VAL A 351 -28.85 9.52 3.90
CA VAL A 351 -28.30 10.23 2.74
C VAL A 351 -27.86 11.61 3.20
N ILE A 352 -26.58 11.91 3.04
CA ILE A 352 -25.94 13.13 3.51
C ILE A 352 -25.37 13.87 2.28
N SER A 353 -26.09 14.88 1.79
CA SER A 353 -25.67 15.78 0.69
C SER A 353 -25.85 17.25 1.08
N PRO A 354 -25.09 18.20 0.48
CA PRO A 354 -25.37 19.63 0.67
C PRO A 354 -26.78 19.93 0.15
N GLY A 355 -27.65 20.39 1.05
CA GLY A 355 -29.07 20.62 0.79
C GLY A 355 -29.39 21.75 -0.19
#